data_AF-A0A2E1IKN9-F1
#
_entry.id   AF-A0A2E1IKN9-F1
#
_cell.length_a   1.000
_cell.length_b   1.000
_cell.length_c   1.000
_cell.angle_alpha   90.00
_cell.angle_beta   90.00
_cell.angle_gamma   90.00
#
_symmetry.space_group_name_H-M   'P 1'
#
loop_
_entity.id
_entity.type
_entity.pdbx_description
1 polymer ?
#
loop_
_entity_poly.entity_id
_entity_poly.type
_entity_poly.pdbx_seq_one_letter_code
_entity_poly.pdbx_strand_id
1 'polypeptide(L)'
;MPSKPRNRIGEVYGRLTVVRSSERRTSAGNAYWWCRCSCGNEREVPGDKLSHNSSRRKATVNACEACAREWQIEGLNAKNDRDEQKRRTEAEAIRAGLVGKVPIRWLKLPLTDAHARELGQKLFFRGIICSHGHLSPYRINGGCLKCAGTVPNEPIDLEKSDS
;
A
#
# COMPACT_ATOMS: atom_id res chain seq x y z
N MET A 1 -17.74 -16.41 -43.38
CA MET A 1 -16.31 -16.29 -43.75
C MET A 1 -15.50 -15.95 -42.50
N PRO A 2 -14.49 -16.72 -42.08
CA PRO A 2 -13.63 -16.29 -40.99
C PRO A 2 -12.89 -15.03 -41.43
N SER A 3 -13.14 -13.92 -40.73
CA SER A 3 -12.53 -12.62 -41.04
C SER A 3 -11.01 -12.70 -40.97
N LYS A 4 -10.33 -12.03 -41.92
CA LYS A 4 -8.86 -11.92 -41.95
C LYS A 4 -8.37 -11.36 -40.61
N PRO A 5 -7.33 -11.95 -39.98
CA PRO A 5 -6.85 -11.47 -38.69
C PRO A 5 -6.40 -10.01 -38.80
N ARG A 6 -6.96 -9.15 -37.95
CA ARG A 6 -6.63 -7.72 -37.90
C ARG A 6 -5.15 -7.55 -37.54
N ASN A 7 -4.37 -6.96 -38.43
CA ASN A 7 -2.98 -6.58 -38.13
C ASN A 7 -3.00 -5.41 -37.13
N ARG A 8 -2.26 -5.55 -36.03
CA ARG A 8 -2.16 -4.53 -34.98
C ARG A 8 -0.77 -3.93 -34.84
N ILE A 9 0.19 -4.28 -35.69
CA ILE A 9 1.55 -3.75 -35.64
C ILE A 9 1.51 -2.22 -35.76
N GLY A 10 2.23 -1.53 -34.87
CA GLY A 10 2.27 -0.07 -34.77
C GLY A 10 1.17 0.55 -33.89
N GLU A 11 0.15 -0.21 -33.49
CA GLU A 11 -0.89 0.31 -32.59
C GLU A 11 -0.34 0.51 -31.17
N VAL A 12 -0.83 1.54 -30.48
CA VAL A 12 -0.39 1.93 -29.14
C VAL A 12 -1.53 1.75 -28.13
N TYR A 13 -1.28 1.05 -27.04
CA TYR A 13 -2.21 0.79 -25.94
C TYR A 13 -1.60 1.26 -24.62
N GLY A 14 -1.94 2.46 -24.19
CA GLY A 14 -1.28 3.11 -23.06
C GLY A 14 0.20 3.32 -23.35
N ARG A 15 1.08 2.61 -22.63
CA ARG A 15 2.53 2.66 -22.80
C ARG A 15 3.09 1.57 -23.72
N LEU A 16 2.25 0.68 -24.24
CA LEU A 16 2.65 -0.44 -25.08
C LEU A 16 2.46 -0.12 -26.55
N THR A 17 3.49 -0.30 -27.36
CA THR A 17 3.43 -0.28 -28.83
C THR A 17 3.56 -1.69 -29.36
N VAL A 18 2.64 -2.14 -30.20
CA VAL A 18 2.71 -3.48 -30.80
C VAL A 18 3.83 -3.52 -31.83
N VAL A 19 4.79 -4.42 -31.66
CA VAL A 19 5.97 -4.53 -32.54
C VAL A 19 5.91 -5.73 -33.49
N ARG A 20 5.31 -6.85 -33.08
CA ARG A 20 5.15 -8.05 -33.93
C ARG A 20 4.01 -8.96 -33.45
N SER A 21 3.48 -9.77 -34.35
CA SER A 21 2.58 -10.87 -34.01
C SER A 21 3.34 -12.02 -33.34
N SER A 22 2.66 -12.76 -32.47
CA SER A 22 3.14 -14.04 -31.95
C SER A 22 2.44 -15.21 -32.63
N GLU A 23 3.09 -16.36 -32.63
CA GLU A 23 2.52 -17.64 -33.06
C GLU A 23 1.52 -18.20 -32.03
N ARG A 24 1.57 -17.71 -30.79
CA ARG A 24 0.69 -18.14 -29.72
C ARG A 24 -0.74 -17.64 -29.91
N ARG A 25 -1.69 -18.47 -29.48
CA ARG A 25 -3.12 -18.13 -29.43
C ARG A 25 -3.73 -18.51 -28.09
N THR A 26 -4.76 -17.79 -27.68
CA THR A 26 -5.58 -18.17 -26.52
C THR A 26 -6.46 -19.37 -26.89
N SER A 27 -7.00 -20.09 -25.89
CA SER A 27 -8.03 -21.11 -26.11
C SER A 27 -9.25 -20.60 -26.89
N ALA A 28 -9.60 -19.32 -26.74
CA ALA A 28 -10.67 -18.65 -27.50
C ALA A 28 -10.25 -18.19 -28.93
N GLY A 29 -9.05 -18.53 -29.39
CA GLY A 29 -8.57 -18.22 -30.75
C GLY A 29 -7.92 -16.84 -30.96
N ASN A 30 -7.86 -15.98 -29.94
CA ASN A 30 -7.21 -14.66 -30.03
C ASN A 30 -5.70 -14.79 -30.22
N ALA A 31 -5.14 -14.01 -31.16
CA ALA A 31 -3.70 -13.93 -31.37
C ALA A 31 -3.01 -13.17 -30.23
N TYR A 32 -1.81 -13.60 -29.88
CA TYR A 32 -0.90 -12.84 -29.02
C TYR A 32 -0.05 -11.86 -29.83
N TRP A 33 0.33 -10.77 -29.17
CA TRP A 33 1.10 -9.68 -29.76
C TRP A 33 2.26 -9.33 -28.85
N TRP A 34 3.46 -9.26 -29.41
CA TRP A 34 4.61 -8.69 -28.73
C TRP A 34 4.50 -7.18 -28.76
N CYS A 35 4.55 -6.60 -27.57
CA CYS A 35 4.44 -5.16 -27.38
C CYS A 35 5.70 -4.64 -26.67
N ARG A 36 6.22 -3.51 -27.14
CA ARG A 36 7.31 -2.78 -26.50
C ARG A 36 6.73 -1.66 -25.65
N CYS A 37 7.07 -1.65 -24.37
CA CYS A 37 6.71 -0.58 -23.45
C CYS A 37 7.62 0.63 -23.70
N SER A 38 7.12 1.83 -23.43
CA SER A 38 7.92 3.07 -23.45
C SER A 38 9.14 3.05 -22.50
N CYS A 39 9.19 2.17 -21.50
CA CYS A 39 10.39 1.96 -20.69
C CYS A 39 11.45 1.05 -21.35
N GLY A 40 11.19 0.54 -22.54
CA GLY A 40 12.07 -0.36 -23.30
C GLY A 40 11.78 -1.84 -23.15
N ASN A 41 11.11 -2.26 -22.05
CA ASN A 41 10.75 -3.65 -21.81
C ASN A 41 9.69 -4.18 -22.78
N GLU A 42 9.77 -5.44 -23.15
CA GLU A 42 8.75 -6.10 -23.98
C GLU A 42 7.82 -6.99 -23.17
N ARG A 43 6.59 -7.18 -23.66
CA ARG A 43 5.61 -8.11 -23.10
C ARG A 43 4.77 -8.71 -24.20
N GLU A 44 4.49 -10.00 -24.10
CA GLU A 44 3.52 -10.67 -24.94
C GLU A 44 2.11 -10.53 -24.36
N VAL A 45 1.15 -10.03 -25.15
CA VAL A 45 -0.20 -9.69 -24.68
C VAL A 45 -1.25 -10.31 -25.60
N PRO A 46 -2.31 -10.94 -25.07
CA PRO A 46 -3.41 -11.44 -25.90
C PRO A 46 -4.24 -10.28 -26.46
N GLY A 47 -4.64 -10.38 -27.73
CA GLY A 47 -5.30 -9.29 -28.46
C GLY A 47 -6.63 -8.82 -27.88
N ASP A 48 -7.30 -9.62 -27.05
CA ASP A 48 -8.53 -9.23 -26.36
C ASP A 48 -8.29 -8.29 -25.15
N LYS A 49 -7.07 -8.28 -24.61
CA LYS A 49 -6.62 -7.35 -23.55
C LYS A 49 -6.01 -6.05 -24.08
N LEU A 50 -5.71 -5.98 -25.38
CA LEU A 50 -5.31 -4.75 -26.07
C LEU A 50 -6.56 -3.99 -26.54
N SER A 51 -7.06 -3.09 -25.68
CA SER A 51 -8.24 -2.28 -25.95
C SER A 51 -8.09 -0.88 -25.37
N HIS A 52 -8.59 0.12 -26.10
CA HIS A 52 -8.74 1.49 -25.60
C HIS A 52 -9.98 1.69 -24.73
N ASN A 53 -10.89 0.71 -24.72
CA ASN A 53 -12.11 0.81 -23.93
C ASN A 53 -11.81 0.44 -22.47
N SER A 54 -11.69 1.47 -21.63
CA SER A 54 -11.48 1.36 -20.19
C SER A 54 -12.74 0.97 -19.40
N SER A 55 -13.94 1.06 -19.98
CA SER A 55 -15.20 0.64 -19.32
C SER A 55 -15.49 -0.86 -19.45
N ARG A 56 -14.59 -1.63 -20.09
CA ARG A 56 -14.72 -3.07 -20.21
C ARG A 56 -14.64 -3.76 -18.86
N ARG A 57 -15.46 -4.80 -18.68
CA ARG A 57 -15.40 -5.70 -17.51
C ARG A 57 -14.06 -6.44 -17.40
N LYS A 58 -13.41 -6.75 -18.52
CA LYS A 58 -12.12 -7.44 -18.56
C LYS A 58 -10.99 -6.43 -18.45
N ALA A 59 -10.01 -6.72 -17.58
CA ALA A 59 -8.83 -5.90 -17.43
C ALA A 59 -8.02 -5.81 -18.74
N THR A 60 -7.66 -4.58 -19.11
CA THR A 60 -6.79 -4.29 -20.24
C THR A 60 -5.33 -4.31 -19.80
N VAL A 61 -4.43 -4.54 -20.76
CA VAL A 61 -2.99 -4.48 -20.53
C VAL A 61 -2.46 -3.27 -21.29
N ASN A 62 -1.85 -2.35 -20.56
CA ASN A 62 -1.42 -1.04 -21.06
C ASN A 62 0.03 -0.70 -20.70
N ALA A 63 0.77 -1.63 -20.08
CA ALA A 63 2.18 -1.50 -19.73
C ALA A 63 2.84 -2.89 -19.64
N CYS A 64 4.18 -2.91 -19.58
CA CYS A 64 4.93 -4.12 -19.24
C CYS A 64 4.68 -4.52 -17.78
N GLU A 65 5.08 -5.74 -17.42
CA GLU A 65 4.85 -6.28 -16.07
C GLU A 65 5.60 -5.51 -14.98
N ALA A 66 6.81 -5.03 -15.28
CA ALA A 66 7.59 -4.21 -14.36
C ALA A 66 6.87 -2.90 -14.04
N CYS A 67 6.55 -2.09 -15.05
CA CYS A 67 5.86 -0.81 -14.83
C CYS A 67 4.48 -0.99 -14.19
N ALA A 68 3.72 -2.02 -14.58
CA ALA A 68 2.43 -2.30 -13.96
C ALA A 68 2.56 -2.62 -12.47
N ARG A 69 3.59 -3.39 -12.10
CA ARG A 69 3.89 -3.74 -10.71
C ARG A 69 4.36 -2.52 -9.91
N GLU A 70 5.26 -1.72 -10.47
CA GLU A 70 5.75 -0.48 -9.86
C GLU A 70 4.58 0.44 -9.52
N TRP A 71 3.70 0.74 -10.47
CA TRP A 71 2.54 1.60 -10.23
C TRP A 71 1.56 1.04 -9.21
N GLN A 72 1.38 -0.29 -9.19
CA GLN A 72 0.55 -0.91 -8.18
C GLN A 72 1.16 -0.70 -6.78
N ILE A 73 2.47 -0.88 -6.62
CA ILE A 73 3.17 -0.65 -5.36
C ILE A 73 3.08 0.83 -4.96
N GLU A 74 3.37 1.75 -5.88
CA GLU A 74 3.26 3.19 -5.65
C GLU A 74 1.83 3.58 -5.24
N GLY A 75 0.82 3.03 -5.92
CA GLY A 75 -0.58 3.26 -5.58
C GLY A 75 -0.96 2.73 -4.19
N LEU A 76 -0.44 1.56 -3.80
CA LEU A 76 -0.62 1.01 -2.45
C LEU A 76 0.08 1.87 -1.39
N ASN A 77 1.32 2.28 -1.62
CA ASN A 77 2.07 3.14 -0.71
C ASN A 77 1.35 4.48 -0.50
N ALA A 78 0.95 5.14 -1.59
CA ALA A 78 0.21 6.39 -1.51
C ALA A 78 -1.13 6.24 -0.76
N LYS A 79 -1.79 5.08 -0.86
CA LYS A 79 -2.98 4.79 -0.05
C LYS A 79 -2.62 4.63 1.42
N ASN A 80 -1.61 3.83 1.75
CA ASN A 80 -1.15 3.63 3.12
C ASN A 80 -0.75 4.94 3.79
N ASP A 81 -0.09 5.85 3.06
CA ASP A 81 0.29 7.18 3.53
C ASP A 81 -0.93 8.04 3.87
N ARG A 82 -1.94 8.06 2.99
CA ARG A 82 -3.22 8.75 3.26
C ARG A 82 -3.94 8.17 4.48
N ASP A 83 -3.99 6.85 4.58
CA ASP A 83 -4.64 6.15 5.70
C ASP A 83 -3.89 6.37 7.01
N GLU A 84 -2.55 6.46 6.98
CA GLU A 84 -1.71 6.81 8.13
C GLU A 84 -1.91 8.26 8.56
N GLN A 85 -1.92 9.22 7.63
CA GLN A 85 -2.19 10.63 7.92
C GLN A 85 -3.54 10.79 8.61
N LYS A 86 -4.58 10.11 8.10
CA LYS A 86 -5.91 10.10 8.72
C LYS A 86 -5.86 9.57 10.16
N ARG A 87 -5.20 8.43 10.39
CA ARG A 87 -5.04 7.85 11.73
C ARG A 87 -4.31 8.78 12.70
N ARG A 88 -3.31 9.56 12.24
CA ARG A 88 -2.62 10.56 13.05
C ARG A 88 -3.55 11.69 13.46
N THR A 89 -4.26 12.28 12.50
CA THR A 89 -5.21 13.37 12.77
C THR A 89 -6.33 12.94 13.71
N GLU A 90 -6.87 11.73 13.54
CA GLU A 90 -7.86 11.16 14.45
C GLU A 90 -7.30 10.98 15.87
N ALA A 91 -6.08 10.45 16.00
CA ALA A 91 -5.42 10.28 17.29
C ALA A 91 -5.13 11.62 17.99
N GLU A 92 -4.73 12.66 17.26
CA GLU A 92 -4.54 14.02 17.79
C GLU A 92 -5.85 14.58 18.34
N ALA A 93 -6.94 14.49 17.55
CA ALA A 93 -8.26 14.96 17.95
C ALA A 93 -8.75 14.24 19.22
N ILE A 94 -8.57 12.91 19.30
CA ILE A 94 -8.93 12.12 20.48
C ILE A 94 -8.08 12.54 21.68
N ARG A 95 -6.76 12.67 21.50
CA ARG A 95 -5.83 13.06 22.58
C ARG A 95 -6.13 14.43 23.17
N ALA A 96 -6.58 15.38 22.35
CA ALA A 96 -6.98 16.70 22.83
C ALA A 96 -8.04 16.60 23.94
N GLY A 97 -9.00 15.67 23.82
CA GLY A 97 -10.03 15.41 24.83
C GLY A 97 -9.55 14.65 26.08
N LEU A 98 -8.31 14.15 26.07
CA LEU A 98 -7.67 13.39 27.15
C LEU A 98 -6.64 14.20 27.94
N VAL A 99 -6.35 15.43 27.54
CA VAL A 99 -5.48 16.34 28.31
C VAL A 99 -6.02 16.48 29.73
N GLY A 100 -5.16 16.26 30.73
CA GLY A 100 -5.53 16.25 32.15
C GLY A 100 -6.23 14.97 32.65
N LYS A 101 -6.68 14.07 31.76
CA LYS A 101 -7.31 12.78 32.12
C LYS A 101 -6.35 11.59 32.06
N VAL A 102 -5.23 11.74 31.34
CA VAL A 102 -4.19 10.70 31.21
C VAL A 102 -2.81 11.28 31.52
N PRO A 103 -1.82 10.44 31.90
CA PRO A 103 -0.46 10.90 32.12
C PRO A 103 0.11 11.64 30.91
N ILE A 104 0.74 12.80 31.12
CA ILE A 104 1.34 13.63 30.06
C ILE A 104 2.34 12.82 29.22
N ARG A 105 3.10 11.91 29.85
CA ARG A 105 4.03 11.01 29.15
C ARG A 105 3.36 10.16 28.06
N TRP A 106 2.08 9.81 28.19
CA TRP A 106 1.37 9.08 27.15
C TRP A 106 1.00 9.99 25.97
N LEU A 107 0.69 11.25 26.24
CA LEU A 107 0.41 12.26 25.21
C LEU A 107 1.67 12.64 24.41
N LYS A 108 2.87 12.39 24.97
CA LYS A 108 4.16 12.56 24.28
C LYS A 108 4.56 11.35 23.41
N LEU A 109 3.87 10.22 23.52
CA LEU A 109 4.17 9.05 22.69
C LEU A 109 3.76 9.30 21.22
N PRO A 110 4.31 8.54 20.27
CA PRO A 110 3.85 8.52 18.88
C PRO A 110 2.35 8.24 18.79
N LEU A 111 1.72 8.82 17.77
CA LEU A 111 0.26 8.77 17.59
C LEU A 111 -0.20 7.36 17.19
N THR A 112 0.55 6.72 16.29
CA THR A 112 0.23 5.43 15.69
C THR A 112 1.42 4.48 15.81
N ASP A 113 1.21 3.21 15.45
CA ASP A 113 2.28 2.23 15.37
C ASP A 113 3.28 2.54 14.25
N ALA A 114 2.83 3.06 13.09
CA ALA A 114 3.71 3.48 12.01
C ALA A 114 4.56 4.68 12.42
N HIS A 115 3.95 5.69 13.06
CA HIS A 115 4.67 6.82 13.64
C HIS A 115 5.70 6.37 14.69
N ALA A 116 5.36 5.38 15.52
CA ALA A 116 6.33 4.81 16.46
C ALA A 116 7.51 4.13 15.76
N ARG A 117 7.27 3.37 14.68
CA ARG A 117 8.35 2.76 13.89
C ARG A 117 9.26 3.81 13.26
N GLU A 118 8.70 4.89 12.70
CA GLU A 118 9.47 6.02 12.14
C GLU A 118 10.40 6.65 13.18
N LEU A 119 9.93 6.79 14.42
CA LEU A 119 10.71 7.36 15.53
C LEU A 119 11.56 6.32 16.28
N GLY A 120 11.61 5.07 15.84
CA GLY A 120 12.32 3.99 16.55
C GLY A 120 11.76 3.65 17.93
N GLN A 121 10.52 4.03 18.23
CA GLN A 121 9.88 3.80 19.51
C GLN A 121 9.10 2.48 19.52
N LYS A 122 9.08 1.81 20.68
CA LYS A 122 8.35 0.54 20.87
C LYS A 122 6.89 0.74 21.28
N LEU A 123 6.52 1.96 21.68
CA LEU A 123 5.20 2.31 22.21
C LEU A 123 4.58 3.46 21.42
N PHE A 124 3.25 3.46 21.37
CA PHE A 124 2.44 4.55 20.83
C PHE A 124 1.15 4.69 21.65
N PHE A 125 0.43 5.80 21.51
CA PHE A 125 -0.83 6.00 22.25
C PHE A 125 -1.90 6.68 21.41
N ARG A 126 -2.83 5.95 20.82
CA ARG A 126 -3.89 6.57 20.00
C ARG A 126 -4.93 7.35 20.81
N GLY A 127 -5.06 7.06 22.11
CA GLY A 127 -6.17 7.55 22.94
C GLY A 127 -7.46 6.74 22.82
N ILE A 128 -7.42 5.59 22.12
CA ILE A 128 -8.54 4.66 22.01
C ILE A 128 -8.51 3.59 23.11
N ILE A 129 -9.68 3.07 23.43
CA ILE A 129 -9.86 1.97 24.37
C ILE A 129 -9.68 0.65 23.61
N CYS A 130 -8.95 -0.32 24.19
CA CYS A 130 -8.79 -1.64 23.57
C CYS A 130 -10.07 -2.48 23.68
N SER A 131 -10.11 -3.63 23.01
CA SER A 131 -11.24 -4.59 23.10
C SER A 131 -11.57 -5.03 24.54
N HIS A 132 -10.59 -5.05 25.44
CA HIS A 132 -10.78 -5.37 26.86
C HIS A 132 -11.13 -4.16 27.74
N GLY A 133 -11.46 -3.00 27.16
CA GLY A 133 -11.88 -1.82 27.94
C GLY A 133 -10.73 -0.99 28.55
N HIS A 134 -9.47 -1.25 28.20
CA HIS A 134 -8.34 -0.50 28.75
C HIS A 134 -7.97 0.74 27.92
N LEU A 135 -7.80 1.88 28.59
CA LEU A 135 -7.13 3.07 28.05
C LEU A 135 -5.67 3.07 28.49
N SER A 136 -4.76 2.66 27.61
CA SER A 136 -3.31 2.64 27.87
C SER A 136 -2.49 2.69 26.57
N PRO A 137 -1.19 2.99 26.63
CA PRO A 137 -0.30 2.89 25.47
C PRO A 137 -0.28 1.48 24.87
N TYR A 138 0.04 1.39 23.59
CA TYR A 138 0.11 0.17 22.81
C TYR A 138 1.54 -0.12 22.39
N ARG A 139 1.87 -1.41 22.27
CA ARG A 139 3.14 -1.86 21.70
C ARG A 139 3.01 -1.98 20.19
N ILE A 140 4.05 -1.62 19.45
CA ILE A 140 4.08 -1.77 17.99
C ILE A 140 3.89 -3.22 17.50
N ASN A 141 4.23 -4.20 18.35
CA ASN A 141 4.12 -5.63 18.07
C ASN A 141 2.93 -6.30 18.78
N GLY A 142 2.01 -5.52 19.36
CA GLY A 142 0.71 -6.05 19.78
C GLY A 142 0.25 -5.66 21.18
N GLY A 143 -1.06 -5.45 21.28
CA GLY A 143 -1.79 -5.22 22.53
C GLY A 143 -1.51 -3.87 23.20
N CYS A 144 -2.42 -3.47 24.07
CA CYS A 144 -2.17 -2.37 25.01
C CYS A 144 -1.35 -2.88 26.20
N LEU A 145 -0.57 -2.01 26.84
CA LEU A 145 0.31 -2.37 27.96
C LEU A 145 -0.47 -3.01 29.11
N LYS A 146 -1.69 -2.52 29.37
CA LYS A 146 -2.53 -3.07 30.43
C LYS A 146 -2.96 -4.51 30.16
N CYS A 147 -3.29 -4.87 28.90
CA CYS A 147 -3.54 -6.27 28.54
C CYS A 147 -2.28 -7.14 28.64
N ALA A 148 -1.10 -6.56 28.45
CA ALA A 148 0.18 -7.27 28.55
C ALA A 148 0.66 -7.44 30.00
N GLY A 149 -0.14 -7.07 31.01
CA GLY A 149 0.26 -7.14 32.42
C GLY A 149 1.32 -6.12 32.82
N THR A 150 1.69 -5.20 31.93
CA THR A 150 2.65 -4.13 32.23
C THR A 150 1.86 -2.91 32.72
N VAL A 151 1.81 -2.73 34.04
CA VAL A 151 1.38 -1.45 34.61
C VAL A 151 2.48 -0.42 34.32
N PRO A 152 2.16 0.77 33.81
CA PRO A 152 3.16 1.79 33.53
C PRO A 152 3.58 2.47 34.84
N ASN A 153 4.13 1.75 35.80
CA ASN A 153 4.76 2.31 36.99
C ASN A 153 6.11 1.63 37.21
N GLU A 154 7.11 2.02 36.40
CA GLU A 154 8.52 2.17 36.76
C GLU A 154 9.35 2.49 35.49
N PRO A 155 10.51 3.17 35.64
CA PRO A 155 11.24 3.79 34.54
C PRO A 155 11.88 2.74 33.63
N ILE A 156 11.76 2.95 32.31
CA ILE A 156 12.64 2.30 31.34
C ILE A 156 13.84 3.23 31.23
N ASP A 157 14.92 2.91 31.96
CA ASP A 157 16.18 3.64 31.90
C ASP A 157 16.67 3.72 30.45
N LEU A 158 16.69 4.94 29.93
CA LEU A 158 17.33 5.34 28.69
C LEU A 158 18.58 6.15 29.03
N GLU A 159 19.54 5.54 29.72
CA GLU A 159 20.90 6.08 29.77
C GLU A 159 21.90 4.94 29.50
N LYS A 160 22.40 4.90 28.27
CA LYS A 160 23.71 4.33 27.99
C LYS A 160 24.73 5.34 28.50
N SER A 161 25.38 5.02 29.61
CA SER A 161 26.64 5.63 30.03
C SER A 161 27.76 5.07 29.16
N ASP A 162 28.12 5.79 28.09
CA ASP A 162 29.46 5.77 27.51
C ASP A 162 30.24 6.96 28.11
N SER A 163 31.12 6.68 29.08
CA SER A 163 32.37 7.41 29.39
C SER A 163 33.12 6.68 30.49
#